data_AF-W6PXE8-F1
#
_entry.id   AF-W6PXE8-F1
#
_cell.length_a   1.000
_cell.length_b   1.000
_cell.length_c   1.000
_cell.angle_alpha   90.00
_cell.angle_beta   90.00
_cell.angle_gamma   90.00
#
_symmetry.space_group_name_H-M   'P 1'
#
loop_
_entity.id
_entity.type
_entity.pdbx_description
1 polymer ?
#
loop_
_entity_poly.entity_id
_entity_poly.type
_entity_poly.pdbx_seq_one_letter_code
_entity_poly.pdbx_strand_id
1 'polypeptide(L)'
;MNLVAIICLWLTVVYCYPGGFDWDQAARYHQQQVLRDDNDRGFGLNEPFVPIPAHILPEKQPFIIDGSIHFYEKHLNGSGPDGSYRRSSCPAVNSLANRGYINRSGRNITYAELAHAVRRVWNFGDDNSMLVLAPTFAMHGWPETIDLDYFNA
;
A
#
# COMPACT_ATOMS: atom_id res chain seq x y z
N MET A 1 5.70 -41.42 23.84
CA MET A 1 5.38 -40.26 22.97
C MET A 1 4.42 -40.74 21.89
N ASN A 2 3.19 -40.23 21.89
CA ASN A 2 2.11 -40.76 21.06
C ASN A 2 2.27 -40.23 19.62
N LEU A 3 2.48 -41.13 18.64
CA LEU A 3 2.72 -40.80 17.23
C LEU A 3 1.60 -39.90 16.66
N VAL A 4 0.36 -40.10 17.15
CA VAL A 4 -0.82 -39.30 16.80
C VAL A 4 -0.65 -37.84 17.24
N ALA A 5 -0.09 -37.59 18.42
CA ALA A 5 0.14 -36.23 18.90
C ALA A 5 1.18 -35.49 18.06
N ILE A 6 2.20 -36.20 17.57
CA ILE A 6 3.20 -35.63 16.66
C ILE A 6 2.55 -35.30 15.32
N ILE A 7 1.79 -36.22 14.72
CA ILE A 7 1.10 -35.98 13.45
C ILE A 7 0.11 -34.81 13.55
N CYS A 8 -0.65 -34.71 14.65
CA CYS A 8 -1.52 -33.56 14.90
C CYS A 8 -0.74 -32.25 15.07
N LEU A 9 0.43 -32.27 15.71
CA LEU A 9 1.30 -31.09 15.84
C LEU A 9 1.86 -30.65 14.47
N TRP A 10 2.25 -31.59 13.62
CA TRP A 10 2.75 -31.30 12.28
C TRP A 10 1.64 -30.78 11.35
N LEU A 11 0.44 -31.37 11.41
CA LEU A 11 -0.71 -30.92 10.62
C LEU A 11 -1.20 -29.54 11.04
N THR A 12 -1.17 -29.21 12.34
CA THR A 12 -1.52 -27.87 12.83
C THR A 12 -0.47 -26.82 12.45
N VAL A 13 0.82 -27.15 12.50
CA VAL A 13 1.89 -26.25 12.02
C VAL A 13 1.74 -25.95 10.52
N VAL A 14 1.42 -26.95 9.69
CA VAL A 14 1.21 -26.74 8.24
C VAL A 14 -0.04 -25.90 7.96
N TYR A 15 -1.11 -26.04 8.75
CA TYR A 15 -2.32 -25.23 8.61
C TYR A 15 -2.18 -23.80 9.15
N CYS A 16 -1.26 -23.57 10.08
CA CYS A 16 -0.99 -22.26 10.69
C CYS A 16 0.09 -21.44 9.99
N TYR A 17 0.76 -21.97 8.95
CA TYR A 17 1.52 -21.11 8.06
C TYR A 17 0.51 -20.30 7.24
N PRO A 18 0.53 -18.95 7.29
CA PRO A 18 -0.22 -18.18 6.32
C PRO A 18 0.25 -18.67 4.94
N GLY A 19 -0.70 -19.12 4.12
CA GLY A 19 -0.42 -19.58 2.76
C GLY A 19 0.53 -18.57 2.11
N GLY A 20 1.65 -19.08 1.59
CA GLY A 20 2.72 -18.24 1.07
C GLY A 20 2.15 -17.15 0.18
N PHE A 21 2.56 -15.90 0.44
CA PHE A 21 2.12 -14.76 -0.36
C PHE A 21 2.49 -15.02 -1.83
N ASP A 22 1.49 -15.14 -2.71
CA ASP A 22 1.70 -15.36 -4.14
C ASP A 22 2.18 -14.05 -4.78
N TRP A 23 3.50 -13.86 -4.76
CA TRP A 23 4.18 -12.71 -5.35
C TRP A 23 3.90 -12.58 -6.86
N ASP A 24 3.61 -13.68 -7.56
CA ASP A 24 3.29 -13.64 -8.98
C ASP A 24 1.87 -13.10 -9.20
N GLN A 25 0.90 -13.53 -8.40
CA GLN A 25 -0.44 -12.94 -8.41
C GLN A 25 -0.39 -11.46 -8.07
N ALA A 26 0.42 -11.10 -7.08
CA ALA A 26 0.61 -9.73 -6.65
C ALA A 26 1.18 -8.83 -7.75
N ALA A 27 2.26 -9.27 -8.39
CA ALA A 27 2.88 -8.57 -9.50
C ALA A 27 1.92 -8.43 -10.70
N ARG A 28 1.17 -9.49 -11.03
CA ARG A 28 0.17 -9.46 -12.12
C ARG A 28 -0.94 -8.47 -11.84
N TYR A 29 -1.49 -8.47 -10.63
CA TYR A 29 -2.55 -7.53 -10.23
C TYR A 29 -2.06 -6.08 -10.34
N HIS A 30 -0.87 -5.80 -9.80
CA HIS A 30 -0.25 -4.48 -9.90
C HIS A 30 -0.08 -4.02 -11.34
N GLN A 31 0.47 -4.89 -12.21
CA GLN A 31 0.72 -4.56 -13.60
C GLN A 31 -0.58 -4.37 -14.40
N GLN A 32 -1.65 -5.10 -14.08
CA GLN A 32 -2.93 -5.03 -14.81
C GLN A 32 -3.86 -3.90 -14.34
N GLN A 33 -3.83 -3.56 -13.05
CA GLN A 33 -4.79 -2.62 -12.46
C GLN A 33 -4.19 -1.24 -12.22
N VAL A 34 -2.88 -1.17 -11.91
CA VAL A 34 -2.24 0.09 -11.53
C VAL A 34 -1.46 0.71 -12.68
N LEU A 35 -0.80 -0.11 -13.50
CA LEU A 35 0.03 0.39 -14.60
C LEU A 35 -0.73 0.52 -15.94
N ARG A 36 -1.98 0.05 -16.01
CA ARG A 36 -2.69 -0.12 -17.28
C ARG A 36 -3.36 1.16 -17.81
N ASP A 37 -3.87 2.01 -16.93
CA ASP A 37 -4.69 3.18 -17.31
C ASP A 37 -3.96 4.53 -17.21
N ASP A 38 -2.69 4.55 -16.79
CA ASP A 38 -2.00 5.81 -16.51
C ASP A 38 -1.37 6.41 -17.78
N ASN A 39 -2.15 7.23 -18.50
CA ASN A 39 -1.66 8.07 -19.59
C ASN A 39 -0.75 9.21 -19.07
N ASP A 40 -0.92 9.61 -17.81
CA ASP A 40 -0.02 10.47 -17.06
C ASP A 40 0.76 9.59 -16.09
N ARG A 41 1.76 8.88 -16.62
CA ARG A 41 2.63 7.96 -15.86
C ARG A 41 3.20 8.54 -14.56
N GLY A 42 3.12 9.86 -14.36
CA GLY A 42 3.56 10.54 -13.17
C GLY A 42 5.08 10.59 -13.08
N PHE A 43 5.56 11.61 -12.39
CA PHE A 43 6.97 11.70 -12.02
C PHE A 43 7.33 10.51 -11.11
N GLY A 44 8.42 9.79 -11.39
CA GLY A 44 8.92 8.74 -10.50
C GLY A 44 8.27 7.36 -10.64
N LEU A 45 7.81 6.98 -11.84
CA LEU A 45 7.74 5.54 -12.14
C LEU A 45 9.10 4.92 -11.84
N ASN A 46 9.07 3.74 -11.21
CA ASN A 46 10.22 2.86 -11.13
C ASN A 46 10.64 2.45 -12.54
N GLU A 47 11.35 3.33 -13.25
CA GLU A 47 12.36 2.86 -14.17
C GLU A 47 13.24 1.91 -13.35
N PRO A 48 13.36 0.63 -13.73
CA PRO A 48 14.11 -0.34 -12.96
C PRO A 48 15.47 0.26 -12.64
N PHE A 49 15.72 0.54 -11.37
CA PHE A 49 17.02 1.01 -10.94
C PHE A 49 18.00 -0.15 -11.09
N VAL A 50 18.60 -0.25 -12.27
CA VAL A 50 19.85 -0.98 -12.46
C VAL A 50 20.94 0.08 -12.30
N PRO A 51 21.65 0.16 -11.16
CA PRO A 51 22.75 1.09 -11.00
C PRO A 51 23.84 0.74 -11.99
N ILE A 52 23.82 1.37 -13.17
CA ILE A 52 24.96 1.41 -14.08
C ILE A 52 25.52 2.84 -14.07
N PRO A 53 26.86 3.03 -14.13
CA PRO A 53 27.49 4.35 -14.05
C PRO A 53 27.02 5.39 -15.08
N ALA A 54 26.29 4.97 -16.12
CA ALA A 54 25.77 5.83 -17.19
C ALA A 54 24.40 6.48 -16.92
N HIS A 55 23.72 6.13 -15.81
CA HIS A 55 22.38 6.63 -15.50
C HIS A 55 22.30 7.17 -14.07
N ILE A 56 22.93 8.34 -13.85
CA ILE A 56 22.75 9.13 -12.62
C ILE A 56 21.36 9.76 -12.70
N LEU A 57 20.51 9.52 -11.69
CA LEU A 57 19.12 9.99 -11.60
C LEU A 57 18.98 11.42 -12.17
N PRO A 58 18.37 11.61 -13.35
CA PRO A 58 18.01 12.93 -13.81
C PRO A 58 16.95 13.46 -12.85
N GLU A 59 17.38 14.34 -11.96
CA GLU A 59 16.59 15.19 -11.06
C GLU A 59 15.26 14.61 -10.59
N LYS A 60 15.25 13.98 -9.41
CA LYS A 60 14.02 13.86 -8.62
C LYS A 60 13.52 15.26 -8.30
N GLN A 61 12.68 15.82 -9.17
CA GLN A 61 12.15 17.16 -9.02
C GLN A 61 11.36 17.23 -7.71
N PRO A 62 11.57 18.27 -6.89
CA PRO A 62 10.77 18.48 -5.70
C PRO A 62 9.29 18.56 -6.06
N PHE A 63 8.48 17.72 -5.43
CA PHE A 63 7.03 17.84 -5.52
C PHE A 63 6.55 19.04 -4.70
N ILE A 64 5.89 20.00 -5.35
CA ILE A 64 5.26 21.13 -4.68
C ILE A 64 3.80 20.78 -4.37
N ILE A 65 3.44 20.84 -3.09
CA ILE A 65 2.06 20.63 -2.64
C ILE A 65 1.24 21.88 -2.96
N ASP A 66 0.26 21.75 -3.85
CA ASP A 66 -0.77 22.77 -4.02
C ASP A 66 -1.76 22.73 -2.84
N GLY A 67 -1.59 23.66 -1.90
CA GLY A 67 -2.44 23.78 -0.72
C GLY A 67 -3.87 24.21 -1.00
N SER A 68 -4.21 24.66 -2.22
CA SER A 68 -5.60 24.97 -2.60
C SER A 68 -6.41 23.71 -2.91
N ILE A 69 -5.74 22.65 -3.38
CA ILE A 69 -6.35 21.35 -3.71
C ILE A 69 -6.12 20.36 -2.56
N HIS A 70 -4.88 20.24 -2.10
CA HIS A 70 -4.43 19.26 -1.10
C HIS A 70 -4.19 19.90 0.27
N PHE A 71 -5.15 20.70 0.71
CA PHE A 71 -5.10 21.33 2.02
C PHE A 71 -5.09 20.29 3.16
N TYR A 72 -4.40 20.63 4.24
CA TYR A 72 -4.25 19.76 5.40
C TYR A 72 -5.47 19.83 6.32
N GLU A 73 -5.99 18.66 6.69
CA GLU A 73 -6.95 18.48 7.77
C GLU A 73 -6.50 17.33 8.66
N LYS A 74 -6.49 17.56 9.97
CA LYS A 74 -6.12 16.52 10.93
C LYS A 74 -7.34 15.68 11.28
N HIS A 75 -7.33 14.42 10.86
CA HIS A 75 -8.28 13.41 11.35
C HIS A 75 -7.53 12.29 12.07
N LEU A 76 -8.10 11.82 13.17
CA LEU A 76 -7.60 10.68 13.94
C LEU A 76 -8.45 9.44 13.62
N ASN A 77 -7.96 8.26 13.97
CA ASN A 77 -8.78 7.05 13.86
C ASN A 77 -10.03 7.18 14.74
N GLY A 78 -11.21 7.03 14.15
CA GLY A 78 -12.51 7.18 14.82
C GLY A 78 -12.98 8.62 15.05
N SER A 79 -12.32 9.66 14.52
CA SER A 79 -12.68 11.06 14.84
C SER A 79 -13.83 11.67 14.05
N GLY A 80 -14.42 10.94 13.09
CA GLY A 80 -15.52 11.46 12.25
C GLY A 80 -16.90 11.23 12.87
N PRO A 81 -17.97 11.78 12.27
CA PRO A 81 -19.34 11.35 12.62
C PRO A 81 -19.41 9.83 12.58
N ASP A 82 -19.89 9.22 13.67
CA ASP A 82 -20.00 7.77 13.87
C ASP A 82 -18.68 6.99 13.71
N GLY A 83 -17.53 7.63 13.93
CA GLY A 83 -16.22 6.99 13.74
C GLY A 83 -15.86 6.75 12.28
N SER A 84 -16.36 7.60 11.38
CA SER A 84 -16.16 7.45 9.93
C SER A 84 -14.71 7.60 9.47
N TYR A 85 -13.85 8.37 10.15
CA TYR A 85 -12.44 8.49 9.78
C TYR A 85 -11.63 7.26 10.24
N ARG A 86 -10.89 6.63 9.32
CA ARG A 86 -9.92 5.57 9.61
C ARG A 86 -8.50 6.06 9.44
N ARG A 87 -7.60 5.69 10.35
CA ARG A 87 -6.16 5.98 10.26
C ARG A 87 -5.37 4.75 10.68
N SER A 88 -4.18 4.62 10.08
CA SER A 88 -3.23 3.54 10.33
C SER A 88 -2.22 3.89 11.42
N SER A 89 -1.37 2.93 11.76
CA SER A 89 -0.12 3.10 12.50
C SER A 89 0.97 3.77 11.64
N CYS A 90 0.79 3.80 10.31
CA CYS A 90 1.76 4.31 9.35
C CYS A 90 1.56 5.82 9.09
N PRO A 91 2.52 6.69 9.48
CA PRO A 91 2.38 8.13 9.30
C PRO A 91 2.33 8.58 7.83
N ALA A 92 2.94 7.82 6.91
CA ALA A 92 3.01 8.17 5.49
C ALA A 92 1.62 8.16 4.84
N VAL A 93 0.85 7.09 4.99
CA VAL A 93 -0.50 6.97 4.39
C VAL A 93 -1.52 7.83 5.11
N ASN A 94 -1.37 8.04 6.43
CA ASN A 94 -2.19 9.00 7.18
C ASN A 94 -2.01 10.42 6.66
N SER A 95 -0.79 10.79 6.27
CA SER A 95 -0.51 12.10 5.70
C SER A 95 -1.15 12.30 4.33
N LEU A 96 -1.27 11.24 3.52
CA LEU A 96 -1.99 11.27 2.25
C LEU A 96 -3.49 11.51 2.46
N ALA A 97 -4.12 10.78 3.39
CA ALA A 97 -5.54 10.97 3.69
C ALA A 97 -5.84 12.35 4.29
N ASN A 98 -4.98 12.83 5.20
CA ASN A 98 -5.12 14.17 5.79
C ASN A 98 -4.92 15.31 4.78
N ARG A 99 -4.26 15.05 3.65
CA ARG A 99 -4.09 16.01 2.53
C ARG A 99 -5.01 15.74 1.35
N GLY A 100 -5.86 14.70 1.42
CA GLY A 100 -6.78 14.35 0.34
C GLY A 100 -6.09 13.86 -0.94
N TYR A 101 -4.90 13.25 -0.85
CA TYR A 101 -4.30 12.51 -1.99
C TYR A 101 -4.92 11.12 -2.18
N ILE A 102 -5.48 10.59 -1.09
CA ILE A 102 -6.38 9.44 -1.07
C ILE A 102 -7.66 9.88 -0.33
N ASN A 103 -8.69 9.04 -0.35
CA ASN A 103 -9.96 9.31 0.31
C ASN A 103 -9.75 9.79 1.74
N ARG A 104 -10.19 11.03 2.05
CA ARG A 104 -9.98 11.68 3.35
C ARG A 104 -10.54 10.86 4.51
N SER A 105 -11.62 10.14 4.27
CA SER A 105 -12.21 9.21 5.24
C SER A 105 -11.23 8.10 5.66
N GLY A 106 -10.22 7.80 4.85
CA GLY A 106 -9.33 6.65 5.05
C GLY A 106 -10.02 5.33 4.75
N ARG A 107 -11.14 5.33 4.01
CA ARG A 107 -11.96 4.16 3.70
C ARG A 107 -12.09 3.92 2.21
N ASN A 108 -12.36 2.67 1.83
CA ASN A 108 -12.61 2.25 0.46
C ASN A 108 -11.51 2.75 -0.51
N ILE A 109 -10.25 2.74 -0.07
CA ILE A 109 -9.13 3.19 -0.87
C ILE A 109 -8.74 2.07 -1.82
N THR A 110 -8.75 2.33 -3.12
CA THR A 110 -8.30 1.31 -4.09
C THR A 110 -6.78 1.16 -4.03
N TYR A 111 -6.29 -0.01 -4.45
CA TYR A 111 -4.84 -0.22 -4.57
C TYR A 111 -4.19 0.78 -5.54
N ALA A 112 -4.84 1.05 -6.67
CA ALA A 112 -4.35 1.99 -7.68
C ALA A 112 -4.28 3.44 -7.14
N GLU A 113 -5.31 3.88 -6.40
CA GLU A 113 -5.33 5.18 -5.74
C GLU A 113 -4.17 5.34 -4.76
N LEU A 114 -3.95 4.35 -3.89
CA LEU A 114 -2.86 4.40 -2.92
C LEU A 114 -1.49 4.38 -3.62
N ALA A 115 -1.29 3.49 -4.59
CA ALA A 115 -0.05 3.37 -5.35
C ALA A 115 0.28 4.67 -6.09
N HIS A 116 -0.70 5.28 -6.77
CA HIS A 116 -0.50 6.56 -7.45
C HIS A 116 -0.17 7.69 -6.45
N ALA A 117 -0.84 7.75 -5.31
CA ALA A 117 -0.58 8.75 -4.29
C ALA A 117 0.84 8.64 -3.68
N VAL A 118 1.30 7.42 -3.34
CA VAL A 118 2.63 7.24 -2.75
C VAL A 118 3.75 7.50 -3.76
N ARG A 119 3.55 7.20 -5.06
CA ARG A 119 4.49 7.60 -6.12
C ARG A 119 4.61 9.12 -6.20
N ARG A 120 3.48 9.80 -6.37
CA ARG A 120 3.45 11.25 -6.59
C ARG A 120 4.03 12.01 -5.42
N VAL A 121 3.67 11.64 -4.20
CA VAL A 121 3.97 12.45 -3.01
C VAL A 121 5.28 12.01 -2.35
N TRP A 122 5.57 10.71 -2.30
CA TRP A 122 6.75 10.17 -1.60
C TRP A 122 7.83 9.62 -2.53
N ASN A 123 7.62 9.67 -3.85
CA ASN A 123 8.48 9.00 -4.83
C ASN A 123 8.67 7.52 -4.45
N PHE A 124 7.58 6.90 -4.00
CA PHE A 124 7.57 5.52 -3.53
C PHE A 124 7.22 4.60 -4.69
N GLY A 125 8.16 3.72 -5.03
CA GLY A 125 8.02 2.77 -6.11
C GLY A 125 6.92 1.74 -5.91
N ASP A 126 6.65 1.01 -6.98
CA ASP A 126 5.68 -0.08 -7.09
C ASP A 126 6.07 -1.30 -6.28
N ASP A 127 7.34 -1.66 -6.37
CA ASP A 127 7.99 -2.69 -5.56
C ASP A 127 7.87 -2.37 -4.06
N ASN A 128 8.15 -1.13 -3.70
CA ASN A 128 8.03 -0.66 -2.33
C ASN A 128 6.56 -0.64 -1.87
N SER A 129 5.64 -0.19 -2.73
CA SER A 129 4.20 -0.18 -2.44
C SER A 129 3.69 -1.59 -2.18
N MET A 130 4.07 -2.54 -3.03
CA MET A 130 3.74 -3.95 -2.87
C MET A 130 4.35 -4.55 -1.60
N LEU A 131 5.61 -4.24 -1.29
CA LEU A 131 6.28 -4.71 -0.09
C LEU A 131 5.55 -4.26 1.18
N VAL A 132 5.08 -3.01 1.23
CA VAL A 132 4.36 -2.47 2.38
C VAL A 132 2.91 -2.98 2.47
N LEU A 133 2.30 -3.29 1.33
CA LEU A 133 0.90 -3.73 1.27
C LEU A 133 0.72 -5.24 1.38
N ALA A 134 1.77 -6.03 1.10
CA ALA A 134 1.76 -7.48 1.19
C ALA A 134 1.29 -8.01 2.56
N PRO A 135 1.69 -7.46 3.73
CA PRO A 135 1.18 -7.90 5.02
C PRO A 135 -0.33 -7.67 5.18
N THR A 136 -0.83 -6.50 4.75
CA THR A 136 -2.27 -6.21 4.76
C THR A 136 -3.02 -7.21 3.90
N PHE A 137 -2.50 -7.54 2.73
CA PHE A 137 -3.11 -8.53 1.85
C PHE A 137 -3.05 -9.95 2.41
N ALA A 138 -1.96 -10.33 3.08
CA ALA A 138 -1.86 -11.63 3.74
C ALA A 138 -2.90 -11.78 4.86
N MET A 139 -3.23 -10.69 5.57
CA MET A 139 -4.18 -10.69 6.69
C MET A 139 -5.65 -10.55 6.24
N HIS A 140 -5.91 -9.77 5.19
CA HIS A 140 -7.26 -9.38 4.77
C HIS A 140 -7.66 -9.90 3.39
N GLY A 141 -6.79 -10.68 2.74
CA GLY A 141 -6.97 -11.18 1.38
C GLY A 141 -6.59 -10.14 0.31
N TRP A 142 -7.12 -10.31 -0.90
CA TRP A 142 -6.98 -9.35 -2.00
C TRP A 142 -8.25 -8.51 -2.17
N PRO A 143 -8.57 -7.60 -1.23
CA PRO A 143 -9.77 -6.80 -1.37
C PRO A 143 -9.57 -5.78 -2.50
N GLU A 144 -10.66 -5.45 -3.19
CA GLU A 144 -10.66 -4.38 -4.19
C GLU A 144 -10.31 -3.01 -3.58
N THR A 145 -10.61 -2.85 -2.29
CA THR A 145 -10.34 -1.64 -1.51
C THR A 145 -9.88 -1.94 -0.09
N ILE A 146 -9.11 -1.02 0.50
CA ILE A 146 -8.66 -1.09 1.89
C ILE A 146 -9.16 0.10 2.72
N ASP A 147 -9.38 -0.15 4.01
CA ASP A 147 -9.50 0.91 5.02
C ASP A 147 -8.14 1.06 5.73
N LEU A 148 -7.76 2.29 6.09
CA LEU A 148 -6.43 2.57 6.67
C LEU A 148 -6.20 1.88 8.02
N ASP A 149 -7.23 1.53 8.75
CA ASP A 149 -7.06 0.82 10.02
C ASP A 149 -6.72 -0.67 9.85
N TYR A 150 -6.75 -1.20 8.62
CA TYR A 150 -6.28 -2.56 8.34
C TYR A 150 -4.78 -2.73 8.57
N PHE A 151 -4.03 -1.62 8.58
CA PHE A 151 -2.59 -1.56 8.90
C PHE A 151 -2.29 -1.53 10.40
N ASN A 152 -3.31 -1.55 11.27
CA ASN A 152 -3.14 -1.45 12.72
C ASN A 152 -2.94 -2.80 13.42
N ALA A 153 -2.76 -3.88 12.66
CA ALA A 153 -2.63 -5.24 13.16
C ALA A 153 -1.59 -5.39 14.29
#